data_AF-A0A8T4RE65-F1
#
_entry.id   AF-A0A8T4RE65-F1
#
_cell.length_a   1.000
_cell.length_b   1.000
_cell.length_c   1.000
_cell.angle_alpha   90.00
_cell.angle_beta   90.00
_cell.angle_gamma   90.00
#
_symmetry.space_group_name_H-M   'P 1'
#
loop_
_entity.id
_entity.type
_entity.pdbx_description
1 polymer ?
#
loop_
_entity_poly.entity_id
_entity_poly.type
_entity_poly.pdbx_seq_one_letter_code
_entity_poly.pdbx_strand_id
1 'polypeptide(L)'
;MAAENILRPWPIFSQVRNNGQHDDVHGFSGLGPFFLKLGITANMMTFMALLFGLAAVYLLFENNLLFILFALLHLLADGIDGIIARTATPTVFGSYFDHIADQSITVLVIVKIGWFLQDYFAYVAAFLFLFTQAIHFISKRKTPVLFTRTLTLLMLLFYVPSVVPITTSLPTLAYLITGVVSVYSLARQLQYYAQFILRK
;
A
#
# COMPACT_ATOMS: atom_id res chain seq x y z
N MET A 1 28.12 16.17 -24.05
CA MET A 1 28.51 14.73 -24.06
C MET A 1 28.48 14.04 -22.68
N ALA A 2 28.14 14.71 -21.57
CA ALA A 2 28.11 14.10 -20.22
C ALA A 2 26.69 13.78 -19.67
N ALA A 3 25.62 14.11 -20.41
CA ALA A 3 24.24 14.10 -19.90
C ALA A 3 23.49 12.77 -20.10
N GLU A 4 24.07 11.80 -20.80
CA GLU A 4 23.40 10.55 -21.18
C GLU A 4 23.46 9.47 -20.08
N ASN A 5 24.32 9.66 -19.07
CA ASN A 5 24.54 8.66 -18.02
C ASN A 5 23.57 8.74 -16.83
N ILE A 6 22.76 9.80 -16.73
CA ILE A 6 21.85 10.02 -15.58
C ILE A 6 20.43 9.47 -15.86
N LEU A 7 20.15 9.12 -17.12
CA LEU A 7 18.91 8.45 -17.55
C LEU A 7 19.00 6.92 -17.52
N ARG A 8 20.13 6.35 -17.11
CA ARG A 8 20.16 4.94 -16.75
C ARG A 8 19.35 4.78 -15.45
N PRO A 9 18.37 3.87 -15.39
CA PRO A 9 17.89 3.40 -14.09
C PRO A 9 19.12 2.99 -13.29
N TRP A 10 19.18 3.32 -11.99
CA TRP A 10 20.21 2.76 -11.10
C TRP A 10 20.36 1.26 -11.40
N PRO A 11 21.56 0.66 -11.46
CA PRO A 11 21.75 -0.74 -11.86
C PRO A 11 20.83 -1.74 -11.15
N ILE A 12 20.42 -1.41 -9.92
CA ILE A 12 19.44 -2.16 -9.11
C ILE A 12 18.04 -2.16 -9.76
N PHE A 13 17.58 -1.04 -10.32
CA PHE A 13 16.24 -0.92 -10.92
C PHE A 13 16.18 -1.34 -12.40
N SER A 14 17.30 -1.28 -13.14
CA SER A 14 17.34 -1.81 -14.52
C SER A 14 17.36 -3.34 -14.56
N GLN A 15 17.97 -3.99 -13.57
CA GLN A 15 17.92 -5.46 -13.44
C GLN A 15 16.53 -5.94 -13.03
N VAL A 16 15.83 -5.24 -12.13
CA VAL A 16 14.48 -5.62 -11.69
C VAL A 16 13.43 -5.48 -12.81
N ARG A 17 13.56 -4.49 -13.71
CA ARG A 17 12.61 -4.32 -14.82
C ARG A 17 12.76 -5.38 -15.93
N ASN A 18 13.97 -5.91 -16.15
CA ASN A 18 14.21 -6.90 -17.19
C ASN A 18 14.10 -8.36 -16.71
N ASN A 19 14.20 -8.64 -15.41
CA ASN A 19 13.93 -9.98 -14.86
C ASN A 19 12.45 -10.22 -14.52
N GLY A 20 11.63 -9.17 -14.35
CA GLY A 20 10.23 -9.32 -13.91
C GLY A 20 9.24 -9.88 -14.94
N GLN A 21 9.69 -10.26 -16.14
CA GLN A 21 8.83 -10.83 -17.19
C GLN A 21 9.12 -12.31 -17.51
N HIS A 22 10.14 -12.92 -16.90
CA HIS A 22 10.51 -14.32 -17.14
C HIS A 22 10.99 -15.07 -15.88
N ASP A 23 10.53 -14.67 -14.70
CA ASP A 23 10.65 -15.51 -13.52
C ASP A 23 9.32 -16.25 -13.33
N ASP A 24 9.25 -17.41 -13.99
CA ASP A 24 8.32 -18.48 -13.67
C ASP A 24 8.43 -18.80 -12.18
N VAL A 25 7.59 -18.17 -11.36
CA VAL A 25 7.42 -18.55 -9.97
C VAL A 25 6.65 -19.87 -9.98
N HIS A 26 7.39 -20.96 -10.22
CA HIS A 26 6.91 -22.35 -10.27
C HIS A 26 6.17 -22.82 -9.00
N GLY A 27 6.10 -21.99 -7.94
CA GLY A 27 5.37 -22.30 -6.71
C GLY A 27 3.88 -21.90 -6.69
N PHE A 28 3.42 -20.94 -7.51
CA PHE A 28 2.06 -20.39 -7.41
C PHE A 28 1.23 -20.45 -8.70
N SER A 29 1.78 -21.01 -9.78
CA SER A 29 1.13 -21.14 -11.10
C SER A 29 -0.19 -21.93 -11.07
N GLY A 30 -0.42 -22.75 -10.04
CA GLY A 30 -1.66 -23.51 -9.85
C GLY A 30 -2.80 -22.72 -9.18
N LEU A 31 -2.50 -21.69 -8.39
CA LEU A 31 -3.52 -20.98 -7.61
C LEU A 31 -4.40 -20.06 -8.47
N GLY A 32 -3.80 -19.30 -9.39
CA GLY A 32 -4.55 -18.42 -10.31
C GLY A 32 -5.64 -19.18 -11.10
N PRO A 33 -5.29 -20.28 -11.79
CA PRO A 33 -6.27 -21.11 -12.49
C PRO A 33 -7.28 -21.80 -11.56
N PHE A 34 -6.90 -22.16 -10.33
CA PHE A 34 -7.81 -22.75 -9.34
C PHE A 34 -8.90 -21.77 -8.91
N PHE A 35 -8.54 -20.53 -8.57
CA PHE A 35 -9.51 -19.49 -8.21
C PHE A 35 -10.42 -19.09 -9.39
N LEU A 36 -9.86 -19.05 -10.61
CA LEU A 36 -10.66 -18.81 -11.82
C LEU A 36 -11.64 -19.95 -12.13
N LYS A 37 -11.24 -21.21 -11.88
CA LYS A 37 -12.15 -22.37 -11.99
C LYS A 37 -13.27 -22.35 -10.94
N LEU A 38 -13.06 -21.71 -9.79
CA LEU A 38 -14.09 -21.47 -8.78
C LEU A 38 -15.01 -20.29 -9.11
N GLY A 39 -14.79 -19.58 -10.22
CA GLY A 39 -15.59 -18.41 -10.61
C GLY A 39 -15.33 -17.17 -9.76
N ILE A 40 -14.28 -17.16 -8.94
CA ILE A 40 -13.91 -16.01 -8.10
C ILE A 40 -13.21 -14.98 -8.97
N THR A 41 -13.81 -13.80 -9.08
CA THR A 41 -13.21 -12.68 -9.82
C THR A 41 -12.24 -11.89 -8.95
N ALA A 42 -11.25 -11.24 -9.57
CA ALA A 42 -10.34 -10.33 -8.85
C ALA A 42 -11.10 -9.28 -8.03
N ASN A 43 -12.16 -8.69 -8.58
CA ASN A 43 -12.98 -7.69 -7.88
C ASN A 43 -13.65 -8.25 -6.61
N MET A 44 -14.09 -9.51 -6.62
CA MET A 44 -14.65 -10.15 -5.42
C MET A 44 -13.57 -10.32 -4.35
N MET A 45 -12.37 -10.70 -4.75
CA MET A 45 -11.24 -10.86 -3.83
C MET A 45 -10.81 -9.51 -3.23
N THR A 46 -10.74 -8.45 -4.04
CA THR A 46 -10.51 -7.09 -3.58
C THR A 46 -11.60 -6.61 -2.61
N PHE A 47 -12.87 -6.95 -2.86
CA PHE A 47 -13.96 -6.63 -1.94
C PHE A 47 -13.82 -7.39 -0.61
N MET A 48 -13.42 -8.66 -0.64
CA MET A 48 -13.11 -9.42 0.58
C MET A 48 -11.91 -8.82 1.33
N ALA A 49 -10.87 -8.42 0.61
CA ALA A 49 -9.71 -7.73 1.18
C ALA A 49 -10.16 -6.45 1.90
N LEU A 50 -11.06 -5.66 1.29
CA LEU A 50 -11.63 -4.45 1.89
C LEU A 50 -12.41 -4.78 3.18
N LEU A 51 -13.27 -5.80 3.16
CA LEU A 51 -14.04 -6.21 4.34
C LEU A 51 -13.11 -6.66 5.50
N PHE A 52 -12.08 -7.44 5.20
CA PHE A 52 -11.07 -7.83 6.20
C PHE A 52 -10.29 -6.62 6.72
N GLY A 53 -9.95 -5.67 5.85
CA GLY A 53 -9.30 -4.42 6.24
C GLY A 53 -10.18 -3.58 7.18
N LEU A 54 -11.47 -3.45 6.87
CA LEU A 54 -12.43 -2.73 7.72
C LEU A 54 -12.62 -3.42 9.08
N ALA A 55 -12.71 -4.75 9.09
CA ALA A 55 -12.78 -5.53 10.33
C ALA A 55 -11.49 -5.35 11.17
N ALA A 56 -10.32 -5.35 10.53
CA ALA A 56 -9.05 -5.07 11.19
C ALA A 56 -9.05 -3.66 11.82
N VAL A 57 -9.43 -2.63 11.06
CA VAL A 57 -9.55 -1.26 11.61
C VAL A 57 -10.52 -1.25 12.79
N TYR A 58 -11.71 -1.86 12.68
CA TYR A 58 -12.68 -1.88 13.77
C TYR A 58 -12.12 -2.56 15.03
N LEU A 59 -11.35 -3.63 14.90
CA LEU A 59 -10.77 -4.36 16.03
C LEU A 59 -9.45 -3.78 16.56
N LEU A 60 -8.85 -2.84 15.84
CA LEU A 60 -7.63 -2.15 16.26
C LEU A 60 -7.84 -1.51 17.65
N PHE A 61 -6.94 -1.81 18.58
CA PHE A 61 -6.99 -1.43 20.00
C PHE A 61 -8.06 -2.11 20.88
N GLU A 62 -9.01 -2.85 20.30
CA GLU A 62 -10.03 -3.60 21.06
C GLU A 62 -9.60 -5.06 21.30
N ASN A 63 -9.14 -5.74 20.25
CA ASN A 63 -8.67 -7.11 20.33
C ASN A 63 -7.49 -7.33 19.39
N ASN A 64 -6.29 -7.40 19.97
CA ASN A 64 -5.06 -7.50 19.20
C ASN A 64 -4.97 -8.79 18.36
N LEU A 65 -5.43 -9.92 18.90
CA LEU A 65 -5.37 -11.20 18.17
C LEU A 65 -6.28 -11.18 16.94
N LEU A 66 -7.49 -10.65 17.08
CA LEU A 66 -8.41 -10.52 15.95
C LEU A 66 -7.92 -9.47 14.95
N PHE A 67 -7.36 -8.35 15.42
CA PHE A 67 -6.71 -7.37 14.54
C PHE A 67 -5.61 -8.03 13.69
N ILE A 68 -4.69 -8.76 14.31
CA ILE A 68 -3.61 -9.48 13.61
C ILE A 68 -4.19 -10.45 12.57
N LEU A 69 -5.20 -11.23 12.95
CA LEU A 69 -5.85 -12.19 12.06
C LEU A 69 -6.45 -11.50 10.82
N PHE A 70 -7.26 -10.45 11.03
CA PHE A 70 -7.91 -9.74 9.93
C PHE A 70 -6.92 -8.91 9.08
N ALA A 71 -5.88 -8.34 9.69
CA ALA A 71 -4.82 -7.64 8.96
C ALA A 71 -4.02 -8.59 8.06
N LEU A 72 -3.72 -9.81 8.54
CA LEU A 72 -3.07 -10.85 7.73
C LEU A 72 -3.99 -11.34 6.62
N LEU A 73 -5.28 -11.55 6.90
CA LEU A 73 -6.26 -11.93 5.87
C LEU A 73 -6.40 -10.85 4.79
N HIS A 74 -6.39 -9.56 5.16
CA HIS A 74 -6.38 -8.44 4.22
C HIS A 74 -5.12 -8.48 3.32
N LEU A 75 -3.93 -8.63 3.90
CA LEU A 75 -2.67 -8.68 3.14
C LEU A 75 -2.59 -9.92 2.23
N LEU A 76 -3.09 -11.06 2.70
CA LEU A 76 -3.15 -12.29 1.90
C LEU A 76 -4.12 -12.13 0.74
N ALA A 77 -5.26 -11.49 0.96
CA ALA A 77 -6.28 -11.27 -0.07
C ALA A 77 -5.78 -10.37 -1.22
N ASP A 78 -5.09 -9.29 -0.88
CA ASP A 78 -4.39 -8.38 -1.81
C ASP A 78 -3.21 -9.05 -2.54
N GLY A 79 -2.59 -10.05 -1.93
CA GLY A 79 -1.61 -10.89 -2.64
C GLY A 79 -2.28 -11.79 -3.69
N ILE A 80 -3.43 -12.38 -3.35
CA ILE A 80 -4.16 -13.32 -4.19
C ILE A 80 -4.85 -12.62 -5.37
N ASP A 81 -5.47 -11.47 -5.16
CA ASP A 81 -6.14 -10.76 -6.25
C ASP A 81 -5.15 -10.27 -7.33
N GLY A 82 -3.93 -9.90 -6.94
CA GLY A 82 -2.82 -9.62 -7.86
C GLY A 82 -2.39 -10.83 -8.68
N ILE A 83 -2.40 -12.04 -8.10
CA ILE A 83 -2.14 -13.29 -8.83
C ILE A 83 -3.29 -13.59 -9.82
N ILE A 84 -4.53 -13.43 -9.38
CA ILE A 84 -5.72 -13.61 -10.24
C ILE A 84 -5.71 -12.61 -11.39
N ALA A 85 -5.41 -11.34 -11.14
CA ALA A 85 -5.37 -10.29 -12.16
C ALA A 85 -4.25 -10.47 -13.19
N ARG A 86 -3.15 -11.16 -12.84
CA ARG A 86 -2.10 -11.57 -13.79
C ARG A 86 -2.51 -12.76 -14.65
N THR A 87 -3.37 -13.63 -14.12
CA THR A 87 -3.83 -14.84 -14.80
C THR A 87 -5.09 -14.57 -15.65
N ALA A 88 -5.91 -13.61 -15.25
CA ALA A 88 -7.12 -13.16 -15.93
C ALA A 88 -6.86 -11.90 -16.78
N THR A 89 -7.84 -11.48 -17.58
CA THR A 89 -7.75 -10.22 -18.34
C THR A 89 -7.88 -9.03 -17.38
N PRO A 90 -6.84 -8.20 -17.19
CA PRO A 90 -6.90 -7.09 -16.25
C PRO A 90 -7.89 -6.03 -16.76
N THR A 91 -8.80 -5.59 -15.89
CA THR A 91 -9.73 -4.50 -16.20
C THR A 91 -9.22 -3.19 -15.62
N VAL A 92 -9.39 -2.10 -16.37
CA VAL A 92 -9.00 -0.75 -15.92
C VAL A 92 -9.75 -0.39 -14.62
N PHE A 93 -11.05 -0.72 -14.56
CA PHE A 93 -11.87 -0.50 -13.37
C PHE A 93 -11.34 -1.25 -12.14
N GLY A 94 -11.03 -2.55 -12.27
CA GLY A 94 -10.54 -3.36 -11.16
C GLY A 94 -9.24 -2.80 -10.58
N SER A 95 -8.31 -2.37 -11.43
CA SER A 95 -7.06 -1.75 -10.96
C SER A 95 -7.27 -0.40 -10.26
N TYR A 96 -8.30 0.36 -10.61
CA TYR A 96 -8.66 1.58 -9.86
C TYR A 96 -9.31 1.25 -8.52
N PHE A 97 -10.23 0.28 -8.50
CA PHE A 97 -10.95 -0.12 -7.31
C PHE A 97 -10.01 -0.70 -6.24
N ASP A 98 -9.13 -1.62 -6.64
CA ASP A 98 -8.07 -2.22 -5.81
C ASP A 98 -7.23 -1.15 -5.10
N HIS A 99 -6.65 -0.27 -5.91
CA HIS A 99 -5.83 0.80 -5.37
C HIS A 99 -6.64 1.76 -4.46
N ILE A 100 -7.90 2.07 -4.74
CA ILE A 100 -8.70 2.95 -3.86
C ILE A 100 -9.02 2.25 -2.54
N ALA A 101 -9.40 0.97 -2.59
CA ALA A 101 -9.70 0.15 -1.42
C ALA A 101 -8.52 0.11 -0.45
N ASP A 102 -7.32 -0.16 -0.96
CA ASP A 102 -6.09 -0.26 -0.17
C ASP A 102 -5.71 1.00 0.59
N GLN A 103 -5.82 2.13 -0.12
CA GLN A 103 -5.46 3.43 0.45
C GLN A 103 -6.50 3.85 1.48
N SER A 104 -7.76 3.50 1.27
CA SER A 104 -8.85 3.75 2.22
C SER A 104 -8.58 3.05 3.56
N ILE A 105 -8.17 1.77 3.53
CA ILE A 105 -7.80 1.04 4.76
C ILE A 105 -6.65 1.73 5.50
N THR A 106 -5.59 2.11 4.78
CA THR A 106 -4.42 2.78 5.38
C THR A 106 -4.81 4.10 6.06
N VAL A 107 -5.66 4.90 5.41
CA VAL A 107 -6.15 6.17 5.97
C VAL A 107 -6.99 5.91 7.23
N LEU A 108 -7.92 4.96 7.18
CA LEU A 108 -8.77 4.61 8.31
C LEU A 108 -7.97 4.11 9.52
N VAL A 109 -6.90 3.34 9.28
CA VAL A 109 -5.95 2.93 10.32
C VAL A 109 -5.33 4.16 11.00
N ILE A 110 -4.77 5.10 10.24
CA ILE A 110 -4.11 6.29 10.80
C ILE A 110 -5.09 7.18 11.57
N VAL A 111 -6.30 7.37 11.02
CA VAL A 111 -7.37 8.12 11.69
C VAL A 111 -7.74 7.46 13.01
N LYS A 112 -7.86 6.13 13.04
CA LYS A 112 -8.16 5.41 14.28
C LYS A 112 -7.01 5.48 15.30
N ILE A 113 -5.76 5.48 14.86
CA ILE A 113 -4.61 5.76 15.73
C ILE A 113 -4.73 7.16 16.34
N GLY A 114 -5.06 8.18 15.54
CA GLY A 114 -5.27 9.54 16.02
C GLY A 114 -6.40 9.65 17.04
N TRP A 115 -7.49 8.91 16.82
CA TRP A 115 -8.60 8.79 17.78
C TRP A 115 -8.15 8.12 19.09
N PHE A 116 -7.39 7.03 19.01
CA PHE A 116 -6.95 6.30 20.20
C PHE A 116 -5.91 7.08 21.02
N LEU A 117 -4.92 7.69 20.36
CA LEU A 117 -3.85 8.45 21.03
C LEU A 117 -4.26 9.88 21.39
N GLN A 118 -5.42 10.36 20.89
CA GLN A 118 -5.87 11.76 21.02
C GLN A 118 -4.81 12.76 20.51
N ASP A 119 -4.08 12.37 19.46
CA ASP A 119 -2.97 13.13 18.91
C ASP A 119 -3.36 13.78 17.57
N TYR A 120 -3.23 15.11 17.50
CA TYR A 120 -3.55 15.88 16.30
C TYR A 120 -2.62 15.56 15.12
N PHE A 121 -1.36 15.20 15.39
CA PHE A 121 -0.37 14.94 14.33
C PHE A 121 -0.74 13.72 13.46
N ALA A 122 -1.50 12.76 14.01
CA ALA A 122 -1.99 11.62 13.25
C ALA A 122 -2.97 12.05 12.14
N TYR A 123 -3.87 13.00 12.42
CA TYR A 123 -4.79 13.51 11.39
C TYR A 123 -4.05 14.30 10.31
N VAL A 124 -3.01 15.05 10.69
CA VAL A 124 -2.13 15.74 9.73
C VAL A 124 -1.43 14.72 8.82
N ALA A 125 -0.90 13.63 9.38
CA ALA A 125 -0.28 12.56 8.60
C ALA A 125 -1.28 11.88 7.65
N ALA A 126 -2.51 11.61 8.11
CA ALA A 126 -3.58 11.06 7.27
C ALA A 126 -3.95 12.00 6.11
N PHE A 127 -4.06 13.31 6.39
CA PHE A 127 -4.33 14.32 5.38
C PHE A 127 -3.21 14.43 4.33
N LEU A 128 -1.94 14.48 4.77
CA LEU A 128 -0.79 14.52 3.87
C LEU A 128 -0.72 13.28 2.98
N PHE A 129 -1.03 12.12 3.54
CA PHE A 129 -1.09 10.88 2.80
C PHE A 129 -2.20 10.91 1.74
N LEU A 130 -3.43 11.27 2.12
CA LEU A 130 -4.55 11.45 1.18
C LEU A 130 -4.21 12.43 0.05
N PHE A 131 -3.57 13.55 0.40
CA PHE A 131 -3.15 14.56 -0.57
C PHE A 131 -2.12 14.01 -1.57
N THR A 132 -1.15 13.24 -1.08
CA THR A 132 -0.16 12.54 -1.93
C THR A 132 -0.82 11.58 -2.90
N GLN A 133 -1.83 10.82 -2.43
CA GLN A 133 -2.59 9.90 -3.26
C GLN A 133 -3.45 10.62 -4.30
N ALA A 134 -4.06 11.76 -3.94
CA ALA A 134 -4.83 12.58 -4.87
C ALA A 134 -3.96 13.11 -6.02
N ILE A 135 -2.76 13.62 -5.73
CA ILE A 135 -1.81 14.08 -6.76
C ILE A 135 -1.37 12.91 -7.65
N HIS A 136 -1.07 11.75 -7.06
CA HIS A 136 -0.71 10.56 -7.83
C HIS A 136 -1.82 10.13 -8.80
N PHE A 137 -3.08 10.21 -8.35
CA PHE A 137 -4.25 9.90 -9.17
C PHE A 137 -4.43 10.91 -10.32
N ILE A 138 -4.33 12.21 -10.03
CA ILE A 138 -4.38 13.29 -11.04
C ILE A 138 -3.25 13.12 -12.07
N SER A 139 -2.08 12.66 -11.63
CA SER A 139 -0.93 12.36 -12.50
C SER A 139 -1.08 11.08 -13.33
N LYS A 140 -2.24 10.40 -13.31
CA LYS A 140 -2.47 9.11 -13.99
C LYS A 140 -1.43 8.04 -13.61
N ARG A 141 -1.04 8.00 -12.33
CA ARG A 141 -0.04 7.07 -11.76
C ARG A 141 1.36 7.13 -12.37
N LYS A 142 1.73 8.24 -13.03
CA LYS A 142 3.07 8.40 -13.64
C LYS A 142 4.13 8.86 -12.64
N THR A 143 3.73 9.42 -11.51
CA THR A 143 4.64 9.91 -10.49
C THR A 143 5.07 8.81 -9.52
N PRO A 144 6.33 8.82 -9.06
CA PRO A 144 6.79 7.88 -8.05
C PRO A 144 6.14 8.16 -6.70
N VAL A 145 5.58 7.11 -6.09
CA VAL A 145 5.04 7.12 -4.71
C VAL A 145 5.64 5.94 -3.96
N LEU A 146 6.05 6.17 -2.72
CA LEU A 146 6.47 5.09 -1.83
C LEU A 146 5.25 4.49 -1.15
N PHE A 147 5.08 3.18 -1.30
CA PHE A 147 3.98 2.45 -0.68
C PHE A 147 4.22 2.31 0.83
N THR A 148 3.46 3.04 1.64
CA THR A 148 3.55 3.03 3.11
C THR A 148 2.71 1.94 3.77
N ARG A 149 1.67 1.46 3.08
CA ARG A 149 0.67 0.51 3.60
C ARG A 149 1.28 -0.67 4.34
N THR A 150 2.14 -1.43 3.66
CA THR A 150 2.72 -2.67 4.18
C THR A 150 3.57 -2.42 5.42
N LEU A 151 4.30 -1.30 5.44
CA LEU A 151 5.09 -0.89 6.59
C LEU A 151 4.18 -0.53 7.78
N THR A 152 3.15 0.29 7.57
CA THR A 152 2.22 0.74 8.61
C THR A 152 1.51 -0.45 9.24
N LEU A 153 0.98 -1.37 8.43
CA LEU A 153 0.32 -2.59 8.92
C LEU A 153 1.29 -3.52 9.65
N LEU A 154 2.52 -3.68 9.14
CA LEU A 154 3.53 -4.51 9.79
C LEU A 154 3.89 -3.97 11.18
N MET A 155 4.06 -2.66 11.33
CA MET A 155 4.36 -2.04 12.63
C MET A 155 3.23 -2.27 13.64
N LEU A 156 1.98 -2.20 13.19
CA LEU A 156 0.82 -2.44 14.04
C LEU A 156 0.63 -3.92 14.38
N LEU A 157 1.08 -4.83 13.53
CA LEU A 157 1.03 -6.28 13.83
C LEU A 157 1.81 -6.63 15.10
N PHE A 158 2.90 -5.90 15.38
CA PHE A 158 3.72 -6.06 16.57
C PHE A 158 3.24 -5.24 17.78
N TYR A 159 2.12 -4.52 17.67
CA TYR A 159 1.54 -3.78 18.79
C TYR A 159 0.97 -4.77 19.83
N VAL A 160 1.58 -4.84 21.02
CA VAL A 160 1.11 -5.70 22.13
C VAL A 160 1.22 -4.93 23.46
N PRO A 161 0.30 -3.99 23.72
CA PRO A 161 0.42 -3.04 24.84
C PRO A 161 0.45 -3.74 26.20
N SER A 162 -0.19 -4.91 26.31
CA SER A 162 -0.31 -5.69 27.55
C SER A 162 0.94 -6.49 27.93
N VAL A 163 1.91 -6.64 27.00
CA VAL A 163 3.08 -7.52 27.21
C VAL A 163 4.39 -6.75 27.20
N VAL A 164 4.52 -5.73 26.35
CA VAL A 164 5.79 -5.00 26.18
C VAL A 164 5.54 -3.49 26.16
N PRO A 165 5.99 -2.72 27.17
CA PRO A 165 5.76 -1.27 27.24
C PRO A 165 6.29 -0.50 26.03
N ILE A 166 7.37 -0.97 25.40
CA ILE A 166 7.96 -0.36 24.19
C ILE A 166 6.95 -0.35 23.03
N THR A 167 6.01 -1.30 22.99
CA THR A 167 5.02 -1.37 21.91
C THR A 167 3.98 -0.25 21.97
N THR A 168 3.87 0.47 23.09
CA THR A 168 2.95 1.62 23.21
C THR A 168 3.30 2.77 22.28
N SER A 169 4.56 2.89 21.85
CA SER A 169 5.01 3.91 20.89
C SER A 169 4.90 3.49 19.42
N LEU A 170 4.59 2.21 19.12
CA LEU A 170 4.50 1.72 17.75
C LEU A 170 3.42 2.43 16.92
N PRO A 171 2.20 2.71 17.43
CA PRO A 171 1.20 3.44 16.65
C PRO A 171 1.67 4.88 16.33
N THR A 172 2.39 5.50 17.26
CA THR A 172 2.99 6.84 17.06
C THR A 172 4.03 6.81 15.94
N LEU A 173 4.95 5.85 15.99
CA LEU A 173 5.95 5.66 14.95
C LEU A 173 5.31 5.36 13.58
N ALA A 174 4.25 4.56 13.56
CA ALA A 174 3.56 4.19 12.33
C ALA A 174 2.98 5.42 11.60
N TYR A 175 2.28 6.32 12.31
CA TYR A 175 1.75 7.52 11.67
C TYR A 175 2.86 8.53 11.31
N LEU A 176 3.89 8.68 12.14
CA LEU A 176 5.01 9.59 11.88
C LEU A 176 5.78 9.19 10.63
N ILE A 177 6.11 7.90 10.50
CA ILE A 177 6.80 7.39 9.32
C ILE A 177 5.92 7.57 8.09
N THR A 178 4.62 7.28 8.19
CA THR A 178 3.69 7.52 7.08
C THR A 178 3.67 9.00 6.67
N GLY A 179 3.68 9.92 7.63
CA GLY A 179 3.77 11.36 7.38
C GLY A 179 5.07 11.76 6.68
N VAL A 180 6.23 11.31 7.19
CA VAL A 180 7.55 11.61 6.58
C VAL A 180 7.65 11.06 5.16
N VAL A 181 7.20 9.82 4.94
CA VAL A 181 7.20 9.20 3.60
C VAL A 181 6.25 9.93 2.65
N SER A 182 5.11 10.44 3.15
CA SER A 182 4.18 11.25 2.36
C SER A 182 4.82 12.56 1.91
N VAL A 183 5.50 13.27 2.82
CA VAL A 183 6.23 14.51 2.48
C VAL A 183 7.33 14.25 1.46
N TYR A 184 8.12 13.19 1.65
CA TYR A 184 9.15 12.80 0.67
C TYR A 184 8.53 12.47 -0.70
N SER A 185 7.41 11.76 -0.72
CA SER A 185 6.69 11.43 -1.95
C SER A 185 6.19 12.69 -2.67
N LEU A 186 5.66 13.68 -1.94
CA LEU A 186 5.27 14.98 -2.50
C LEU A 186 6.46 15.73 -3.12
N ALA A 187 7.59 15.78 -2.42
CA ALA A 187 8.81 16.41 -2.94
C ALA A 187 9.26 15.77 -4.27
N ARG A 188 9.19 14.43 -4.34
CA ARG A 188 9.51 13.66 -5.56
C ARG A 188 8.51 13.92 -6.69
N GLN A 189 7.22 14.04 -6.37
CA GLN A 189 6.18 14.39 -7.34
C GLN A 189 6.43 15.79 -7.91
N LEU A 190 6.74 16.78 -7.07
CA LEU A 190 7.07 18.14 -7.49
C LEU A 190 8.32 18.17 -8.40
N GLN A 191 9.37 17.45 -8.04
CA GLN A 191 10.59 17.36 -8.87
C GLN A 191 10.27 16.76 -10.25
N TYR A 192 9.44 15.72 -10.32
CA TYR A 192 9.01 15.12 -11.58
C TYR A 192 8.25 16.12 -12.46
N TYR A 193 7.32 16.88 -11.90
CA TYR A 193 6.58 17.91 -12.63
C TYR A 193 7.46 19.07 -13.08
N ALA A 194 8.37 19.54 -12.22
CA ALA A 194 9.32 20.61 -12.56
C ALA A 194 10.19 20.21 -13.76
N GLN A 195 10.68 18.97 -13.81
CA GLN A 195 11.46 18.45 -14.94
C GLN A 195 10.63 18.30 -16.22
N PHE A 196 9.35 17.96 -16.10
CA PHE A 196 8.45 17.87 -17.26
C PHE A 196 8.17 19.25 -17.87
N ILE A 197 7.99 20.28 -17.04
CA ILE A 197 7.77 21.66 -17.47
C ILE A 197 9.03 22.27 -18.09
N LEU A 198 10.20 22.06 -17.49
CA LEU A 198 11.49 22.57 -17.99
C LEU A 198 11.98 21.89 -19.28
N ARG A 199 11.31 20.81 -19.73
CA ARG A 199 11.61 20.11 -20.99
C ARG A 199 10.69 20.52 -22.15
N LYS A 200 9.68 21.37 -21.89
CA LYS A 200 8.91 22.06 -22.94
C LYS A 200 9.58 23.38 -23.30
#